data_AF-A0A955W704-F1
#
_entry.id   AF-A0A955W704-F1
#
_cell.length_a   1.000
_cell.length_b   1.000
_cell.length_c   1.000
_cell.angle_alpha   90.00
_cell.angle_beta   90.00
_cell.angle_gamma   90.00
#
_symmetry.space_group_name_H-M   'P 1'
#
loop_
_entity.id
_entity.type
_entity.pdbx_description
1 polymer ?
#
loop_
_entity_poly.entity_id
_entity_poly.type
_entity_poly.pdbx_seq_one_letter_code
_entity_poly.pdbx_strand_id
1 'polypeptide(L)'
;MTPNIAAKLLTGALRAALLSAVPTDRAELTRFVKGQLFDSLAGMLGDDEAGIVVEGLMPILPRVSDPSEHSQIRATTRPARSDEFTRPEVGEPLGVAIIASAHPTRRSGLLHDLGSDCVALHADDLMALFDQVHASAFAHPVLVLDCLSPSVNPISVATLVPDLPQGSSIVLWGASAALEAEVVALGQGQGRFIRCEGNVSPGDVASLVRALLGN
;
A
#
# COMPACT_ATOMS: atom_id res chain seq x y z
N MET A 1 -9.66 -9.83 -13.46
CA MET A 1 -9.36 -10.28 -12.09
C MET A 1 -9.49 -9.10 -11.16
N THR A 2 -10.12 -9.27 -9.99
CA THR A 2 -10.06 -8.25 -8.93
C THR A 2 -8.69 -8.32 -8.23
N PRO A 3 -8.15 -7.20 -7.72
CA PRO A 3 -6.84 -7.13 -7.06
C PRO A 3 -6.68 -8.13 -5.89
N ASN A 4 -7.78 -8.41 -5.19
CA ASN A 4 -7.82 -9.36 -4.07
C ASN A 4 -7.58 -10.81 -4.53
N ILE A 5 -8.06 -11.19 -5.72
CA ILE A 5 -7.81 -12.51 -6.31
C ILE A 5 -6.34 -12.61 -6.75
N ALA A 6 -5.80 -11.55 -7.35
CA ALA A 6 -4.39 -11.49 -7.76
C ALA A 6 -3.42 -11.60 -6.57
N ALA A 7 -3.71 -10.91 -5.46
CA ALA A 7 -2.93 -11.00 -4.23
C ALA A 7 -2.96 -12.42 -3.63
N LYS A 8 -4.14 -13.04 -3.55
CA LYS A 8 -4.28 -14.43 -3.07
C LYS A 8 -3.52 -15.43 -3.93
N LEU A 9 -3.55 -15.27 -5.24
CA LEU A 9 -2.80 -16.10 -6.19
C LEU A 9 -1.30 -15.92 -6.02
N LEU A 10 -0.83 -14.67 -5.87
CA LEU A 10 0.57 -14.37 -5.63
C LEU A 10 1.05 -14.97 -4.30
N THR A 11 0.27 -14.81 -3.22
CA THR A 11 0.59 -15.41 -1.91
C THR A 11 0.59 -16.94 -1.97
N GLY A 12 -0.33 -17.54 -2.73
CA GLY A 12 -0.37 -18.99 -2.96
C GLY A 12 0.88 -19.49 -3.71
N ALA A 13 1.24 -18.81 -4.79
CA ALA A 13 2.44 -19.12 -5.59
C ALA A 13 3.73 -18.96 -4.78
N LEU A 14 3.85 -17.89 -3.99
CA LEU A 14 5.00 -17.67 -3.11
C LEU A 14 5.13 -18.76 -2.04
N ARG A 15 4.01 -19.16 -1.44
CA ARG A 15 3.98 -20.26 -0.46
C ARG A 15 4.38 -21.59 -1.09
N ALA A 16 3.89 -21.89 -2.29
CA ALA A 16 4.27 -23.09 -3.04
C ALA A 16 5.76 -23.09 -3.43
N ALA A 17 6.33 -21.91 -3.67
CA ALA A 17 7.75 -21.73 -3.95
C ALA A 17 8.64 -21.69 -2.71
N LEU A 18 8.07 -21.73 -1.49
CA LEU A 18 8.77 -21.47 -0.22
C LEU A 18 9.50 -20.11 -0.20
N LEU A 19 8.96 -19.12 -0.91
CA LEU A 19 9.50 -17.78 -0.99
C LEU A 19 8.71 -16.83 -0.10
N SER A 20 9.40 -15.98 0.65
CA SER A 20 8.77 -14.94 1.48
C SER A 20 8.45 -13.67 0.70
N ALA A 21 9.01 -13.50 -0.50
CA ALA A 21 8.81 -12.36 -1.38
C ALA A 21 9.06 -12.75 -2.84
N VAL A 22 8.59 -11.91 -3.76
CA VAL A 22 8.83 -12.09 -5.20
C VAL A 22 10.34 -11.98 -5.47
N PRO A 23 10.96 -12.92 -6.21
CA PRO A 23 12.38 -12.85 -6.53
C PRO A 23 12.72 -11.58 -7.31
N THR A 24 13.84 -10.96 -6.97
CA THR A 24 14.36 -9.76 -7.67
C THR A 24 15.39 -10.14 -8.74
N ASP A 25 16.04 -11.30 -8.59
CA ASP A 25 16.91 -11.86 -9.62
C ASP A 25 16.10 -12.28 -10.85
N ARG A 26 16.61 -11.95 -12.04
CA ARG A 26 15.89 -12.17 -13.31
C ARG A 26 15.65 -13.65 -13.60
N ALA A 27 16.62 -14.51 -13.34
CA ALA A 27 16.50 -15.94 -13.62
C ALA A 27 15.53 -16.60 -12.63
N GLU A 28 15.59 -16.22 -11.36
CA GLU A 28 14.67 -16.68 -10.32
C GLU A 28 13.25 -16.18 -10.54
N LEU A 29 13.09 -14.91 -10.92
CA LEU A 29 11.79 -14.30 -11.23
C LEU A 29 11.14 -14.96 -12.45
N THR A 30 11.92 -15.22 -13.50
CA THR A 30 11.43 -15.92 -14.70
C THR A 30 11.00 -17.34 -14.36
N ARG A 31 11.77 -18.05 -13.52
CA ARG A 31 11.45 -19.40 -13.06
C ARG A 31 10.18 -19.43 -12.22
N PHE A 32 10.02 -18.47 -11.30
CA PHE A 32 8.83 -18.31 -10.48
C PHE A 32 7.57 -18.05 -11.30
N VAL A 33 7.66 -17.13 -12.28
CA VAL A 33 6.53 -16.76 -13.14
C VAL A 33 6.09 -17.91 -14.03
N LYS A 34 7.03 -18.67 -14.62
CA LYS A 34 6.73 -19.80 -15.50
C LYS A 34 6.34 -21.10 -14.77
N GLY A 35 6.62 -21.19 -13.47
CA GLY A 35 6.31 -22.37 -12.67
C GLY A 35 5.20 -22.08 -11.67
N GLN A 36 5.57 -21.57 -10.50
CA GLN A 36 4.70 -21.55 -9.32
C GLN A 36 3.54 -20.56 -9.46
N LEU A 37 3.77 -19.46 -10.18
CA LEU A 37 2.69 -18.53 -10.54
C LEU A 37 1.78 -19.12 -11.61
N PHE A 38 2.35 -19.78 -12.63
CA PHE A 38 1.58 -20.48 -13.67
C PHE A 38 0.69 -21.57 -13.05
N ASP A 39 1.24 -22.47 -12.23
CA ASP A 39 0.50 -23.56 -11.60
C ASP A 39 -0.65 -23.04 -10.72
N SER A 40 -0.43 -21.92 -10.02
CA SER A 40 -1.46 -21.28 -9.20
C SER A 40 -2.58 -20.66 -10.06
N LEU A 41 -2.23 -20.07 -11.21
CA LEU A 41 -3.19 -19.51 -12.17
C LEU A 41 -3.98 -20.62 -12.87
N ALA A 42 -3.30 -21.67 -13.30
CA ALA A 42 -3.87 -22.83 -13.98
C ALA A 42 -4.91 -23.54 -13.12
N GLY A 43 -4.62 -23.74 -11.83
CA GLY A 43 -5.56 -24.34 -10.88
C GLY A 43 -6.85 -23.53 -10.65
N MET A 44 -6.88 -22.25 -11.04
CA MET A 44 -8.04 -21.36 -10.87
C MET A 44 -8.74 -21.02 -12.19
N LEU A 45 -7.98 -20.81 -13.27
CA LEU A 45 -8.47 -20.29 -14.53
C LEU A 45 -8.50 -21.32 -15.66
N GLY A 46 -7.75 -22.42 -15.55
CA GLY A 46 -7.43 -23.31 -16.67
C GLY A 46 -6.06 -23.01 -17.27
N ASP A 47 -5.44 -24.03 -17.88
CA ASP A 47 -4.07 -23.98 -18.39
C ASP A 47 -3.91 -22.95 -19.52
N ASP A 48 -4.92 -22.83 -20.40
CA ASP A 48 -4.90 -21.93 -21.56
C ASP A 48 -4.94 -20.46 -21.11
N GLU A 49 -5.85 -20.12 -20.20
CA GLU A 49 -5.99 -18.78 -19.62
C GLU A 49 -4.78 -18.39 -18.77
N ALA A 50 -4.20 -19.32 -18.02
CA ALA A 50 -2.97 -19.12 -17.26
C ALA A 50 -1.78 -18.81 -18.19
N GLY A 51 -1.71 -19.50 -19.34
CA GLY A 51 -0.71 -19.26 -20.38
C GLY A 51 -0.74 -17.83 -20.90
N ILE A 52 -1.93 -17.32 -21.24
CA ILE A 52 -2.12 -15.96 -21.76
C ILE A 52 -1.63 -14.91 -20.75
N VAL A 53 -1.93 -15.10 -19.46
CA VAL A 53 -1.50 -14.17 -18.40
C VAL A 53 0.01 -14.17 -18.23
N VAL A 54 0.64 -15.35 -18.21
CA VAL A 54 2.10 -15.47 -18.06
C VAL A 54 2.84 -14.91 -19.27
N GLU A 55 2.34 -15.16 -20.49
CA GLU A 55 2.91 -14.59 -21.72
C GLU A 55 2.85 -13.05 -21.73
N GLY A 56 1.76 -12.46 -21.23
CA GLY A 56 1.63 -11.01 -21.07
C GLY A 56 2.60 -10.40 -20.05
N LEU A 57 3.00 -11.16 -19.03
CA LEU A 57 3.93 -10.71 -17.98
C LEU A 57 5.40 -10.78 -18.41
N MET A 58 5.76 -11.75 -19.26
CA MET A 58 7.13 -11.95 -19.73
C MET A 58 7.86 -10.69 -20.27
N PRO A 59 7.25 -9.83 -21.10
CA PRO A 59 7.92 -8.63 -21.61
C PRO A 59 8.10 -7.51 -20.56
N ILE A 60 7.47 -7.60 -19.40
CA ILE A 60 7.51 -6.59 -18.33
C ILE A 60 8.63 -6.88 -17.32
N LEU A 61 8.96 -8.16 -17.11
CA LEU A 61 10.02 -8.61 -16.19
C LEU A 61 11.41 -7.95 -16.41
N PRO A 62 11.87 -7.68 -17.65
CA PRO A 62 13.19 -7.09 -17.88
C PRO A 62 13.38 -5.68 -17.30
N ARG A 63 12.28 -4.92 -17.07
CA ARG A 63 12.32 -3.52 -16.61
C ARG A 63 12.41 -3.38 -15.09
N VAL A 64 12.15 -4.45 -14.34
CA VAL A 64 12.17 -4.44 -12.86
C VAL A 64 13.53 -4.90 -12.32
N SER A 65 14.38 -5.51 -13.16
CA SER A 65 15.67 -6.11 -12.75
C SER A 65 16.91 -5.33 -13.24
N ASP A 66 16.82 -4.04 -13.58
CA ASP A 66 18.01 -3.24 -13.95
C ASP A 66 18.44 -2.35 -12.77
N PRO A 67 19.42 -2.78 -11.93
CA PRO A 67 19.92 -2.00 -10.80
C PRO A 67 20.84 -0.83 -11.20
N SER A 68 20.99 -0.56 -12.51
CA SER A 68 21.99 0.37 -13.05
C SER A 68 21.67 1.86 -12.87
N GLU A 69 20.47 2.24 -12.39
CA GLU A 69 20.11 3.66 -12.16
C GLU A 69 20.23 4.12 -10.71
N HIS A 70 20.74 3.28 -9.80
CA HIS A 70 20.99 3.65 -8.39
C HIS A 70 22.49 3.83 -8.10
N SER A 71 23.07 4.94 -8.55
CA SER A 71 24.39 5.41 -8.10
C SER A 71 24.37 6.94 -8.22
N GLN A 72 24.53 7.76 -7.18
CA GLN A 72 25.70 7.85 -6.32
C GLN A 72 25.35 8.62 -5.03
N ILE A 73 25.25 7.98 -3.88
CA ILE A 73 25.50 8.67 -2.59
C ILE A 73 26.46 7.80 -1.77
N ARG A 74 27.65 8.35 -1.60
CA ARG A 74 28.82 7.78 -0.96
C ARG A 74 28.59 7.74 0.56
N ALA A 75 28.14 6.61 1.09
CA ALA A 75 28.11 6.37 2.54
C ALA A 75 29.48 5.85 3.00
N THR A 76 30.23 6.67 3.74
CA THR A 76 31.44 6.22 4.44
C THR A 76 31.05 5.38 5.65
N THR A 77 31.23 4.07 5.57
CA THR A 77 31.06 3.12 6.68
C THR A 77 32.25 3.16 7.63
N ARG A 78 31.99 3.31 8.93
CA ARG A 78 32.89 2.94 10.02
C ARG A 78 32.25 1.77 10.78
N PRO A 79 32.92 0.62 10.96
CA PRO A 79 32.32 -0.53 11.62
C PRO A 79 32.51 -0.42 13.13
N ALA A 80 31.44 -0.68 13.90
CA ALA A 80 31.57 -1.08 15.29
C ALA A 80 30.45 -2.05 15.67
N ARG A 81 30.88 -3.31 15.78
CA ARG A 81 30.40 -4.42 16.62
C ARG A 81 28.95 -4.90 16.48
N SER A 82 28.88 -6.15 16.00
CA SER A 82 27.85 -7.14 16.30
C SER A 82 27.53 -7.17 17.78
N ASP A 83 26.26 -6.95 18.11
CA ASP A 83 25.58 -7.66 19.19
C ASP A 83 24.28 -8.22 18.60
N GLU A 84 24.02 -9.47 18.97
CA GLU A 84 22.91 -10.36 18.69
C GLU A 84 21.67 -9.79 17.97
N PHE A 85 21.35 -10.43 16.83
CA PHE A 85 20.04 -10.36 16.19
C PHE A 85 18.96 -10.94 17.12
N THR A 86 18.37 -10.10 17.96
CA THR A 86 17.02 -10.34 18.45
C THR A 86 16.09 -10.13 17.24
N ARG A 87 15.48 -11.20 16.72
CA ARG A 87 14.35 -11.07 15.77
C ARG A 87 13.34 -10.11 16.41
N PRO A 88 12.91 -9.02 15.74
CA PRO A 88 11.75 -8.31 16.22
C PRO A 88 10.58 -9.29 16.14
N GLU A 89 9.92 -9.53 17.27
CA GLU A 89 8.61 -10.15 17.29
C GLU A 89 7.70 -9.28 16.42
N VAL A 90 7.32 -9.80 15.25
CA VAL A 90 6.36 -9.12 14.37
C VAL A 90 5.03 -9.18 15.11
N GLY A 91 4.71 -8.13 15.85
CA GLY A 91 3.41 -7.96 16.47
C GLY A 91 2.30 -8.00 15.41
N GLU A 92 1.08 -8.36 15.81
CA GLU A 92 -0.06 -8.24 14.91
C GLU A 92 -0.17 -6.79 14.41
N PRO A 93 -0.40 -6.57 13.11
CA PRO A 93 -0.44 -5.22 12.55
C PRO A 93 -1.52 -4.39 13.26
N LEU A 94 -1.18 -3.14 13.59
CA LEU A 94 -2.06 -2.24 14.36
C LEU A 94 -3.38 -1.95 13.66
N GLY A 95 -3.44 -2.11 12.33
CA GLY A 95 -4.66 -2.00 11.54
C GLY A 95 -4.39 -1.80 10.05
N VAL A 96 -5.31 -1.13 9.36
CA VAL A 96 -5.22 -0.80 7.92
C VAL A 96 -5.12 0.70 7.70
N ALA A 97 -4.16 1.11 6.87
CA ALA A 97 -4.06 2.45 6.32
C ALA A 97 -4.28 2.42 4.80
N ILE A 98 -5.18 3.24 4.27
CA ILE A 98 -5.45 3.35 2.83
C ILE A 98 -5.00 4.72 2.35
N ILE A 99 -4.06 4.75 1.40
CA ILE A 99 -3.38 5.96 0.94
C ILE A 99 -3.86 6.29 -0.47
N ALA A 100 -4.45 7.48 -0.62
CA ALA A 100 -4.84 8.06 -1.90
C ALA A 100 -3.89 9.21 -2.26
N SER A 101 -2.83 8.92 -3.01
CA SER A 101 -1.90 9.92 -3.53
C SER A 101 -1.41 9.54 -4.93
N ALA A 102 -1.55 10.47 -5.88
CA ALA A 102 -0.97 10.34 -7.21
C ALA A 102 0.53 10.70 -7.24
N HIS A 103 1.09 11.25 -6.15
CA HIS A 103 2.48 11.69 -6.12
C HIS A 103 3.43 10.54 -5.72
N PRO A 104 4.25 10.02 -6.66
CA PRO A 104 4.98 8.77 -6.46
C PRO A 104 5.95 8.83 -5.28
N THR A 105 6.68 9.93 -5.10
CA THR A 105 7.68 10.06 -4.03
C THR A 105 7.06 10.14 -2.63
N ARG A 106 5.97 10.89 -2.50
CA ARG A 106 5.25 11.08 -1.22
C ARG A 106 4.54 9.80 -0.81
N ARG A 107 3.91 9.13 -1.77
CA ARG A 107 3.31 7.81 -1.60
C ARG A 107 4.36 6.78 -1.18
N SER A 108 5.44 6.63 -1.94
CA SER A 108 6.46 5.62 -1.65
C SER A 108 7.14 5.89 -0.31
N GLY A 109 7.41 7.15 0.03
CA GLY A 109 7.93 7.53 1.35
C GLY A 109 6.96 7.15 2.47
N LEU A 110 5.67 7.48 2.33
CA LEU A 110 4.66 7.15 3.34
C LEU A 110 4.48 5.63 3.50
N LEU A 111 4.42 4.87 2.39
CA LEU A 111 4.33 3.41 2.43
C LEU A 111 5.57 2.78 3.09
N HIS A 112 6.76 3.25 2.73
CA HIS A 112 8.01 2.82 3.34
C HIS A 112 8.02 3.10 4.85
N ASP A 113 7.63 4.31 5.23
CA ASP A 113 7.64 4.76 6.63
C ASP A 113 6.54 4.13 7.46
N LEU A 114 5.46 3.58 6.88
CA LEU A 114 4.45 2.78 7.59
C LEU A 114 4.90 1.32 7.79
N GLY A 115 5.76 0.81 6.92
CA GLY A 115 6.51 -0.43 7.12
C GLY A 115 5.64 -1.64 7.52
N SER A 116 6.13 -2.39 8.52
CA SER A 116 5.46 -3.59 9.07
C SER A 116 4.45 -3.29 10.18
N ASP A 117 4.24 -2.02 10.53
CA ASP A 117 3.43 -1.64 11.69
C ASP A 117 1.91 -1.71 11.41
N CYS A 118 1.53 -1.60 10.14
CA CYS A 118 0.16 -1.74 9.68
C CYS A 118 0.09 -2.27 8.23
N VAL A 119 -1.10 -2.68 7.82
CA VAL A 119 -1.36 -3.02 6.42
C VAL A 119 -1.62 -1.72 5.66
N ALA A 120 -0.61 -1.25 4.92
CA ALA A 120 -0.71 -0.04 4.10
C ALA A 120 -1.09 -0.39 2.65
N LEU A 121 -2.20 0.18 2.18
CA LEU A 121 -2.76 -0.03 0.84
C LEU A 121 -2.74 1.27 0.04
N HIS A 122 -2.60 1.15 -1.27
CA HIS A 122 -2.73 2.29 -2.19
C HIS A 122 -4.07 2.26 -2.92
N ALA A 123 -4.74 3.40 -2.97
CA ALA A 123 -5.95 3.59 -3.79
C ALA A 123 -5.67 4.58 -4.93
N ASP A 124 -5.70 4.06 -6.17
CA ASP A 124 -5.50 4.83 -7.39
C ASP A 124 -6.76 5.62 -7.80
N ASP A 125 -7.94 5.21 -7.33
CA ASP A 125 -9.21 5.88 -7.60
C ASP A 125 -10.21 5.63 -6.46
N LEU A 126 -11.38 6.28 -6.55
CA LEU A 126 -12.43 6.20 -5.55
C LEU A 126 -12.95 4.76 -5.39
N MET A 127 -13.12 4.01 -6.48
CA MET A 127 -13.65 2.65 -6.42
C MET A 127 -12.67 1.71 -5.71
N ALA A 128 -11.38 1.82 -6.02
CA ALA A 128 -10.32 1.07 -5.34
C ALA A 128 -10.26 1.38 -3.84
N LEU A 129 -10.44 2.65 -3.45
CA LEU A 129 -10.54 3.05 -2.05
C LEU A 129 -11.71 2.35 -1.36
N PHE A 130 -12.89 2.39 -1.97
CA PHE A 130 -14.10 1.77 -1.41
C PHE A 130 -14.00 0.26 -1.31
N ASP A 131 -13.51 -0.41 -2.35
CA ASP A 131 -13.29 -1.85 -2.34
C ASP A 131 -12.34 -2.26 -1.20
N GLN A 132 -11.28 -1.48 -0.95
CA GLN A 132 -10.32 -1.73 0.12
C GLN A 132 -10.91 -1.51 1.51
N VAL A 133 -11.71 -0.45 1.69
CA VAL A 133 -12.44 -0.20 2.94
C VAL A 133 -13.38 -1.38 3.25
N HIS A 134 -14.12 -1.88 2.27
CA HIS A 134 -15.07 -2.98 2.45
C HIS A 134 -14.41 -4.36 2.56
N ALA A 135 -13.25 -4.56 1.93
CA ALA A 135 -12.49 -5.80 2.02
C ALA A 135 -11.69 -5.91 3.32
N SER A 136 -11.47 -4.80 4.02
CA SER A 136 -10.74 -4.76 5.30
C SER A 136 -11.55 -5.46 6.39
N ALA A 137 -10.94 -6.46 7.03
CA ALA A 137 -11.49 -7.06 8.25
C ALA A 137 -11.31 -6.15 9.49
N PHE A 138 -10.58 -5.05 9.37
CA PHE A 138 -10.32 -4.12 10.46
C PHE A 138 -11.47 -3.13 10.63
N ALA A 139 -11.88 -2.93 11.88
CA ALA A 139 -13.04 -2.12 12.23
C ALA A 139 -12.83 -0.61 12.00
N HIS A 140 -11.58 -0.12 12.02
CA HIS A 140 -11.25 1.31 12.10
C HIS A 140 -10.11 1.69 11.13
N PRO A 141 -10.36 1.71 9.81
CA PRO A 141 -9.32 2.08 8.85
C PRO A 141 -8.94 3.57 8.97
N VAL A 142 -7.66 3.86 8.68
CA VAL A 142 -7.18 5.24 8.52
C VAL A 142 -7.03 5.54 7.04
N LEU A 143 -7.80 6.49 6.52
CA LEU A 143 -7.70 6.96 5.15
C LEU A 143 -6.78 8.18 5.09
N VAL A 144 -5.76 8.15 4.23
CA VAL A 144 -4.86 9.28 3.99
C VAL A 144 -5.11 9.82 2.59
N LEU A 145 -5.63 11.04 2.50
CA LEU A 145 -5.91 11.73 1.24
C LEU A 145 -4.84 12.80 1.00
N ASP A 146 -4.01 12.64 -0.02
CA ASP A 146 -3.05 13.66 -0.43
C ASP A 146 -3.76 14.75 -1.24
N CYS A 147 -4.05 15.87 -0.59
CA CYS A 147 -4.80 16.97 -1.21
C CYS A 147 -3.95 17.84 -2.14
N LEU A 148 -2.62 17.71 -2.17
CA LEU A 148 -1.79 18.42 -3.15
C LEU A 148 -1.66 17.64 -4.46
N SER A 149 -1.76 16.31 -4.41
CA SER A 149 -1.72 15.44 -5.58
C SER A 149 -2.69 14.26 -5.39
N PRO A 150 -4.00 14.52 -5.44
CA PRO A 150 -5.01 13.51 -5.12
C PRO A 150 -5.10 12.46 -6.23
N SER A 151 -5.02 11.18 -5.88
CA SER A 151 -5.55 10.10 -6.72
C SER A 151 -7.07 9.96 -6.58
N VAL A 152 -7.60 10.38 -5.42
CA VAL A 152 -9.04 10.42 -5.12
C VAL A 152 -9.42 11.82 -4.68
N ASN A 153 -10.50 12.35 -5.24
CA ASN A 153 -11.00 13.68 -4.86
C ASN A 153 -11.52 13.65 -3.40
N PRO A 154 -10.99 14.48 -2.48
CA PRO A 154 -11.43 14.53 -1.08
C PRO A 154 -12.91 14.84 -0.90
N ILE A 155 -13.51 15.64 -1.79
CA ILE A 155 -14.94 15.96 -1.76
C ILE A 155 -15.78 14.70 -2.01
N SER A 156 -15.36 13.84 -2.94
CA SER A 156 -16.05 12.58 -3.22
C SER A 156 -15.94 11.59 -2.06
N VAL A 157 -14.82 11.58 -1.33
CA VAL A 157 -14.71 10.79 -0.10
C VAL A 157 -15.64 11.34 0.98
N ALA A 158 -15.72 12.67 1.11
CA ALA A 158 -16.57 13.34 2.09
C ALA A 158 -18.05 12.94 1.98
N THR A 159 -18.56 12.82 0.74
CA THR A 159 -19.95 12.41 0.49
C THR A 159 -20.28 10.98 0.90
N LEU A 160 -19.26 10.15 1.16
CA LEU A 160 -19.39 8.72 1.43
C LEU A 160 -18.93 8.37 2.85
N VAL A 161 -18.58 9.36 3.67
CA VAL A 161 -18.20 9.17 5.08
C VAL A 161 -19.24 8.41 5.89
N PRO A 162 -20.57 8.62 5.71
CA PRO A 162 -21.58 7.85 6.43
C PRO A 162 -21.53 6.34 6.16
N ASP A 163 -20.97 5.94 5.02
CA ASP A 163 -20.85 4.54 4.60
C ASP A 163 -19.53 3.90 5.04
N LEU A 164 -18.61 4.68 5.62
CA LEU A 164 -17.35 4.16 6.14
C LEU A 164 -17.57 3.41 7.47
N PRO A 165 -16.73 2.39 7.78
CA PRO A 165 -16.76 1.72 9.07
C PRO A 165 -16.69 2.72 10.23
N GLN A 166 -17.48 2.49 11.27
CA GLN A 166 -17.49 3.34 12.45
C GLN A 166 -16.08 3.43 13.04
N GLY A 167 -15.64 4.63 13.44
CA GLY A 167 -14.29 4.85 13.96
C GLY A 167 -13.21 5.09 12.89
N SER A 168 -13.57 5.07 11.60
CA SER A 168 -12.67 5.48 10.52
C SER A 168 -12.13 6.89 10.75
N SER A 169 -10.83 7.06 10.55
CA SER A 169 -10.17 8.37 10.60
C SER A 169 -9.72 8.78 9.21
N ILE A 170 -9.87 10.07 8.88
CA ILE A 170 -9.54 10.62 7.56
C ILE A 170 -8.49 11.71 7.75
N VAL A 171 -7.29 11.48 7.24
CA VAL A 171 -6.18 12.42 7.24
C VAL A 171 -6.18 13.18 5.91
N LEU A 172 -6.39 14.50 5.97
CA LEU A 172 -6.36 15.41 4.83
C LEU A 172 -4.95 16.02 4.72
N TRP A 173 -4.06 15.36 3.99
CA TRP A 173 -2.64 15.74 3.89
C TRP A 173 -2.42 16.81 2.82
N GLY A 174 -2.08 18.02 3.27
CA GLY A 174 -1.89 19.18 2.42
C GLY A 174 -3.17 19.90 2.04
N ALA A 175 -4.29 19.64 2.74
CA ALA A 175 -5.51 20.40 2.54
C ALA A 175 -5.35 21.85 3.00
N SER A 176 -6.03 22.76 2.31
CA SER A 176 -6.27 24.11 2.81
C SER A 176 -7.35 24.08 3.89
N ALA A 177 -7.40 25.13 4.73
CA ALA A 177 -8.47 25.27 5.72
C ALA A 177 -9.87 25.36 5.09
N ALA A 178 -9.97 25.92 3.87
CA ALA A 178 -11.23 25.97 3.13
C ALA A 178 -11.69 24.57 2.68
N LEU A 179 -10.76 23.76 2.16
CA LEU A 179 -11.07 22.38 1.76
C LEU A 179 -11.46 21.51 2.96
N GLU A 180 -10.75 21.67 4.10
CA GLU A 180 -11.11 21.00 5.35
C GLU A 180 -12.54 21.35 5.79
N ALA A 181 -12.88 22.64 5.81
CA ALA A 181 -14.22 23.08 6.21
C ALA A 181 -15.31 22.50 5.30
N GLU A 182 -15.07 22.45 3.99
CA GLU A 182 -16.00 21.89 3.01
C GLU A 182 -16.19 20.38 3.20
N VAL A 183 -15.09 19.63 3.34
CA VAL A 183 -15.12 18.17 3.57
C VAL A 183 -15.83 17.82 4.88
N VAL A 184 -15.56 18.56 5.96
CA VAL A 184 -16.22 18.34 7.26
C VAL A 184 -17.72 18.64 7.19
N ALA A 185 -18.11 19.69 6.47
CA ALA A 185 -19.53 20.02 6.26
C ALA A 185 -20.25 18.91 5.47
N LEU A 186 -19.63 18.40 4.40
CA LEU A 186 -20.18 17.32 3.57
C LEU A 186 -20.23 15.98 4.29
N GLY A 187 -19.27 15.69 5.16
CA GLY A 187 -19.30 14.53 6.05
C GLY A 187 -20.40 14.60 7.12
N GLN A 188 -21.18 15.68 7.17
CA GLN A 188 -22.29 15.89 8.10
C GLN A 188 -21.88 15.74 9.57
N GLY A 189 -20.62 16.06 9.91
CA GLY A 189 -20.06 15.88 11.25
C GLY A 189 -19.83 14.41 11.63
N GLN A 190 -19.98 13.47 10.71
CA GLN A 190 -19.58 12.08 10.87
C GLN A 190 -18.13 11.89 10.44
N GLY A 191 -17.44 10.91 11.02
CA GLY A 191 -16.03 10.66 10.76
C GLY A 191 -15.07 11.60 11.49
N ARG A 192 -13.84 11.14 11.70
CA ARG A 192 -12.78 11.90 12.36
C ARG A 192 -11.83 12.48 11.32
N PHE A 193 -12.02 13.75 10.98
CA PHE A 193 -11.14 14.48 10.04
C PHE A 193 -9.95 15.10 10.76
N ILE A 194 -8.76 14.95 10.16
CA ILE A 194 -7.52 15.51 10.69
C ILE A 194 -6.77 16.15 9.53
N ARG A 195 -6.58 17.47 9.57
CA ARG A 195 -5.79 18.17 8.56
C ARG A 195 -4.31 18.16 8.90
N CYS A 196 -3.48 17.83 7.91
CA CYS A 196 -2.04 18.06 7.93
C CYS A 196 -1.67 19.12 6.90
N GLU A 197 -0.70 19.98 7.20
CA GLU A 197 -0.19 20.95 6.23
C GLU A 197 0.62 20.25 5.11
N GLY A 198 0.80 20.95 3.98
CA GLY A 198 1.43 20.38 2.79
C GLY A 198 2.93 20.15 2.90
N ASN A 199 3.59 20.86 3.82
CA ASN A 199 5.01 20.74 4.14
C ASN A 199 5.31 19.58 5.12
N VAL A 200 4.27 18.95 5.69
CA VAL A 200 4.42 17.83 6.62
C VAL A 200 5.05 16.65 5.86
N SER A 201 6.11 16.07 6.41
CA SER A 201 6.84 15.00 5.77
C SER A 201 6.06 13.68 5.76
N PRO A 202 6.36 12.74 4.84
CA PRO A 202 5.74 11.42 4.86
C PRO A 202 5.91 10.69 6.20
N GLY A 203 7.08 10.81 6.85
CA GLY A 203 7.34 10.16 8.15
C GLY A 203 6.52 10.72 9.30
N ASP A 204 6.22 12.02 9.29
CA ASP A 204 5.33 12.64 10.28
C ASP A 204 3.88 12.17 10.08
N VAL A 205 3.42 12.09 8.81
CA VAL A 205 2.11 11.51 8.49
C VAL A 205 2.04 10.04 8.89
N ALA A 206 3.11 9.26 8.66
CA ALA A 206 3.18 7.87 9.10
C ALA A 206 3.06 7.73 10.62
N SER A 207 3.72 8.62 11.37
CA SER A 207 3.64 8.67 12.84
C SER A 207 2.23 8.99 13.33
N LEU A 208 1.54 9.93 12.68
CA LEU A 208 0.13 10.22 12.95
C LEU A 208 -0.76 9.01 12.67
N VAL A 209 -0.59 8.35 11.52
CA VAL A 209 -1.37 7.16 11.16
C VAL A 209 -1.22 6.07 12.21
N ARG A 210 0.01 5.78 12.68
CA ARG A 210 0.23 4.81 13.77
C ARG A 210 -0.50 5.19 15.05
N ALA A 211 -0.45 6.46 15.44
CA ALA A 211 -1.15 6.94 16.63
C ALA A 211 -2.68 6.81 16.50
N LEU A 212 -3.23 6.88 15.29
CA LEU A 212 -4.65 6.68 15.03
C LEU A 212 -5.05 5.20 15.03
N LEU A 213 -4.17 4.32 14.56
CA LEU A 213 -4.39 2.87 14.56
C LEU A 213 -4.24 2.23 15.95
N GLY A 214 -3.41 2.81 16.82
CA GLY A 214 -3.20 2.32 18.18
C GLY A 214 -4.21 2.81 19.23
N ASN A 215 -5.21 3.60 18.84
CA ASN A 215 -6.31 4.07 19.70
C ASN A 215 -7.53 3.16 19.58
#